data_AF-A0A089KC46-F1
#
_entry.id   AF-A0A089KC46-F1
#
_cell.length_a   1.000
_cell.length_b   1.000
_cell.length_c   1.000
_cell.angle_alpha   90.00
_cell.angle_beta   90.00
_cell.angle_gamma   90.00
#
_symmetry.space_group_name_H-M   'P 1'
#
loop_
_entity.id
_entity.type
_entity.pdbx_description
1 polymer ?
#
loop_
_entity_poly.entity_id
_entity_poly.type
_entity_poly.pdbx_seq_one_letter_code
_entity_poly.pdbx_strand_id
1 'polypeptide(L)'
;MRGRNAFELAGSGLLGGMRGRNASEWAGSGQPGEMRGKNTFELAGSGLPGGMRGKNASELAGNVLRGEMRGIKAFELAGNVLRGGMRGKKASELAGSWLPGRMRGINAFELAGSGLRGEMRGINASELAGNGLRDEMRGKNAFELAGSWPRGGMRGKNASELAGSWLPGRMRGKKASEWAGNMLRVGMRGKNASELAVCCR
;
A
#
# COMPACT_ATOMS: atom_id res chain seq x y z
N MET A 1 -10.24 -9.51 -24.08
CA MET A 1 -11.46 -10.36 -24.27
C MET A 1 -12.74 -9.74 -23.69
N ARG A 2 -13.94 -10.09 -24.16
CA ARG A 2 -15.23 -9.60 -23.61
C ARG A 2 -16.22 -10.74 -23.35
N GLY A 3 -16.88 -10.74 -22.20
CA GLY A 3 -17.89 -11.75 -21.86
C GLY A 3 -18.55 -11.53 -20.50
N ARG A 4 -19.55 -12.33 -20.14
CA ARG A 4 -20.14 -12.30 -18.79
C ARG A 4 -19.11 -12.73 -17.74
N ASN A 5 -18.37 -13.78 -18.07
CA ASN A 5 -17.16 -14.23 -17.41
C ASN A 5 -16.06 -14.24 -18.47
N ALA A 6 -15.01 -13.44 -18.29
CA ALA A 6 -13.82 -13.49 -19.12
C ALA A 6 -12.73 -14.24 -18.33
N PHE A 7 -12.17 -15.28 -18.90
CA PHE A 7 -11.11 -16.07 -18.29
C PHE A 7 -10.00 -16.31 -19.31
N GLU A 8 -8.74 -16.16 -18.89
CA GLU A 8 -7.58 -16.37 -19.75
C GLU A 8 -6.46 -17.09 -18.96
N LEU A 9 -5.82 -18.05 -19.61
CA LEU A 9 -4.72 -18.85 -19.08
C LEU A 9 -3.60 -18.85 -20.12
N ALA A 10 -2.42 -18.34 -19.76
CA ALA A 10 -1.29 -18.22 -20.67
C ALA A 10 0.05 -18.58 -19.99
N GLY A 11 0.94 -19.26 -20.71
CA GLY A 11 2.33 -19.43 -20.24
C GLY A 11 3.13 -18.13 -20.32
N SER A 12 2.98 -17.42 -21.44
CA SER A 12 3.52 -16.09 -21.69
C SER A 12 2.64 -15.35 -22.70
N GLY A 13 2.28 -14.07 -22.47
CA GLY A 13 1.41 -13.35 -23.42
C GLY A 13 1.40 -11.82 -23.34
N LEU A 14 1.17 -11.18 -24.50
CA LEU A 14 0.74 -9.79 -24.63
C LEU A 14 -0.79 -9.77 -24.54
N LEU A 15 -1.33 -9.58 -23.34
CA LEU A 15 -2.78 -9.71 -23.14
C LEU A 15 -3.52 -8.39 -23.41
N GLY A 16 -4.46 -8.44 -24.35
CA GLY A 16 -5.41 -7.36 -24.59
C GLY A 16 -6.49 -7.32 -23.52
N GLY A 17 -6.81 -6.14 -22.99
CA GLY A 17 -7.68 -5.94 -21.81
C GLY A 17 -8.95 -6.83 -21.74
N MET A 18 -9.24 -7.32 -20.54
CA MET A 18 -10.37 -8.21 -20.24
C MET A 18 -11.55 -7.42 -19.68
N ARG A 19 -12.76 -7.61 -20.23
CA ARG A 19 -13.98 -6.95 -19.74
C ARG A 19 -15.12 -7.94 -19.52
N GLY A 20 -15.67 -7.94 -18.31
CA GLY A 20 -16.82 -8.78 -17.99
C GLY A 20 -17.46 -8.49 -16.64
N ARG A 21 -18.43 -9.31 -16.23
CA ARG A 21 -18.94 -9.27 -14.85
C ARG A 21 -17.89 -9.82 -13.90
N ASN A 22 -17.27 -10.93 -14.30
CA ASN A 22 -16.05 -11.47 -13.71
C ASN A 22 -14.96 -11.47 -14.79
N ALA A 23 -13.74 -11.06 -14.44
CA ALA A 23 -12.56 -11.17 -15.28
C ALA A 23 -11.45 -11.82 -14.46
N SER A 24 -10.85 -12.88 -14.98
CA SER A 24 -9.84 -13.67 -14.27
C SER A 24 -8.70 -14.04 -15.20
N GLU A 25 -7.47 -13.79 -14.79
CA GLU A 25 -6.27 -14.05 -15.58
C GLU A 25 -5.26 -14.90 -14.80
N TRP A 26 -4.60 -15.82 -15.50
CA TRP A 26 -3.53 -16.65 -14.98
C TRP A 26 -2.37 -16.66 -15.99
N ALA A 27 -1.23 -16.10 -15.60
CA ALA A 27 -0.07 -15.99 -16.48
C ALA A 27 1.24 -16.40 -15.80
N GLY A 28 2.10 -17.14 -16.51
CA GLY A 28 3.48 -17.35 -16.05
C GLY A 28 4.28 -16.04 -16.08
N SER A 29 4.19 -15.32 -17.18
CA SER A 29 4.68 -13.95 -17.36
C SER A 29 3.84 -13.22 -18.41
N GLY A 30 3.60 -11.92 -18.27
CA GLY A 30 2.77 -11.23 -19.27
C GLY A 30 2.80 -9.71 -19.17
N GLN A 31 2.41 -9.06 -20.27
CA GLN A 31 1.94 -7.68 -20.20
C GLN A 31 0.45 -7.70 -19.88
N PRO A 32 0.06 -7.39 -18.63
CA PRO A 32 -1.35 -7.34 -18.28
C PRO A 32 -2.01 -6.14 -18.97
N GLY A 33 -3.13 -6.41 -19.64
CA GLY A 33 -4.03 -5.38 -20.13
C GLY A 33 -4.95 -4.86 -19.02
N GLU A 34 -5.73 -3.80 -19.29
CA GLU A 34 -6.72 -3.36 -18.30
C GLU A 34 -7.80 -4.43 -18.06
N MET A 35 -7.94 -4.90 -16.82
CA MET A 35 -9.02 -5.79 -16.39
C MET A 35 -10.18 -4.98 -15.82
N ARG A 36 -11.39 -5.15 -16.37
CA ARG A 36 -12.57 -4.43 -15.90
C ARG A 36 -13.77 -5.33 -15.65
N GLY A 37 -14.29 -5.30 -14.43
CA GLY A 37 -15.52 -6.03 -14.10
C GLY A 37 -16.12 -5.70 -12.74
N LYS A 38 -17.07 -6.53 -12.26
CA LYS A 38 -17.51 -6.45 -10.85
C LYS A 38 -16.47 -7.13 -9.96
N ASN A 39 -15.96 -8.28 -10.39
CA ASN A 39 -14.84 -8.98 -9.76
C ASN A 39 -13.73 -9.13 -10.79
N THR A 40 -12.52 -8.70 -10.43
CA THR A 40 -11.31 -8.85 -11.24
C THR A 40 -10.27 -9.58 -10.41
N PHE A 41 -9.66 -10.62 -10.96
CA PHE A 41 -8.64 -11.42 -10.28
C PHE A 41 -7.48 -11.74 -11.21
N GLU A 42 -6.25 -11.51 -10.78
CA GLU A 42 -5.05 -11.77 -11.55
C GLU A 42 -4.06 -12.61 -10.73
N LEU A 43 -3.51 -13.66 -11.35
CA LEU A 43 -2.32 -14.35 -10.85
C LEU A 43 -1.21 -14.29 -11.89
N ALA A 44 -0.05 -13.76 -11.51
CA ALA A 44 1.11 -13.69 -12.39
C ALA A 44 2.42 -14.11 -11.69
N GLY A 45 3.30 -14.82 -12.40
CA GLY A 45 4.70 -14.97 -11.93
C GLY A 45 5.44 -13.63 -11.93
N SER A 46 5.26 -12.86 -13.01
CA SER A 46 5.74 -11.48 -13.14
C SER A 46 4.77 -10.65 -14.00
N GLY A 47 4.31 -9.51 -13.47
CA GLY A 47 3.38 -8.59 -14.14
C GLY A 47 4.07 -7.29 -14.58
N LEU A 48 3.91 -6.94 -15.87
CA LEU A 48 4.26 -5.64 -16.46
C LEU A 48 3.10 -4.61 -16.27
N PRO A 49 3.12 -3.39 -16.84
CA PRO A 49 2.14 -2.36 -16.50
C PRO A 49 0.67 -2.72 -16.77
N GLY A 50 -0.13 -2.88 -15.71
CA GLY A 50 -1.55 -3.26 -15.79
C GLY A 50 -2.48 -2.44 -14.89
N GLY A 51 -3.79 -2.50 -15.15
CA GLY A 51 -4.79 -1.79 -14.37
C GLY A 51 -6.03 -2.63 -14.09
N MET A 52 -6.36 -2.87 -12.83
CA MET A 52 -7.54 -3.64 -12.42
C MET A 52 -8.64 -2.72 -11.90
N ARG A 53 -9.84 -2.83 -12.45
CA ARG A 53 -10.99 -2.03 -12.04
C ARG A 53 -12.23 -2.88 -11.79
N GLY A 54 -12.68 -2.90 -10.54
CA GLY A 54 -13.95 -3.54 -10.19
C GLY A 54 -14.52 -3.19 -8.83
N LYS A 55 -15.58 -3.88 -8.40
CA LYS A 55 -16.04 -3.77 -7.00
C LYS A 55 -15.04 -4.49 -6.10
N ASN A 56 -14.63 -5.69 -6.50
CA ASN A 56 -13.55 -6.44 -5.88
C ASN A 56 -12.44 -6.58 -6.91
N ALA A 57 -11.24 -6.12 -6.58
CA ALA A 57 -10.04 -6.30 -7.38
C ALA A 57 -8.98 -6.97 -6.51
N SER A 58 -8.35 -8.00 -7.04
CA SER A 58 -7.39 -8.83 -6.32
C SER A 58 -6.27 -9.28 -7.23
N GLU A 59 -5.03 -9.03 -6.84
CA GLU A 59 -3.83 -9.39 -7.60
C GLU A 59 -2.89 -10.20 -6.70
N LEU A 60 -2.34 -11.27 -7.26
CA LEU A 60 -1.27 -12.04 -6.64
C LEU A 60 -0.13 -12.20 -7.64
N ALA A 61 1.03 -11.63 -7.31
CA ALA A 61 2.15 -11.59 -8.23
C ALA A 61 3.49 -11.91 -7.55
N GLY A 62 4.39 -12.58 -8.26
CA GLY A 62 5.78 -12.69 -7.80
C GLY A 62 6.45 -11.31 -7.79
N ASN A 63 6.39 -10.60 -8.93
CA ASN A 63 6.87 -9.23 -9.07
C ASN A 63 5.88 -8.39 -9.89
N VAL A 64 5.58 -7.18 -9.42
CA VAL A 64 4.75 -6.19 -10.13
C VAL A 64 5.61 -4.99 -10.52
N LEU A 65 5.76 -4.72 -11.81
CA LEU A 65 6.54 -3.58 -12.29
C LEU A 65 5.77 -2.27 -12.18
N ARG A 66 4.47 -2.28 -12.50
CA ARG A 66 3.60 -1.09 -12.44
C ARG A 66 2.11 -1.47 -12.39
N GLY A 67 1.38 -1.11 -11.34
CA GLY A 67 -0.03 -1.50 -11.19
C GLY A 67 -0.94 -0.37 -10.73
N GLU A 68 -2.14 -0.22 -11.31
CA GLU A 68 -3.21 0.58 -10.69
C GLU A 68 -4.44 -0.28 -10.39
N MET A 69 -4.78 -0.43 -9.12
CA MET A 69 -5.95 -1.20 -8.70
C MET A 69 -7.03 -0.27 -8.14
N ARG A 70 -8.23 -0.33 -8.71
CA ARG A 70 -9.37 0.50 -8.32
C ARG A 70 -10.59 -0.34 -7.99
N GLY A 71 -11.09 -0.24 -6.75
CA GLY A 71 -12.36 -0.86 -6.42
C GLY A 71 -13.00 -0.48 -5.09
N ILE A 72 -14.03 -1.21 -4.68
CA ILE A 72 -14.57 -1.06 -3.32
C ILE A 72 -13.64 -1.78 -2.35
N LYS A 73 -13.28 -3.02 -2.71
CA LYS A 73 -12.22 -3.81 -2.08
C LYS A 73 -11.11 -3.98 -3.11
N ALA A 74 -9.92 -3.49 -2.78
CA ALA A 74 -8.71 -3.68 -3.55
C ALA A 74 -7.72 -4.42 -2.65
N PHE A 75 -7.16 -5.52 -3.14
CA PHE A 75 -6.21 -6.36 -2.41
C PHE A 75 -5.06 -6.75 -3.31
N GLU A 76 -3.83 -6.50 -2.88
CA GLU A 76 -2.62 -6.84 -3.62
C GLU A 76 -1.69 -7.65 -2.71
N LEU A 77 -1.19 -8.78 -3.22
CA LEU A 77 -0.14 -9.56 -2.58
C LEU A 77 0.99 -9.76 -3.58
N ALA A 78 2.16 -9.20 -3.28
CA ALA A 78 3.29 -9.20 -4.19
C ALA A 78 4.60 -9.58 -3.50
N GLY A 79 5.50 -10.27 -4.19
CA GLY A 79 6.88 -10.40 -3.69
C GLY A 79 7.58 -9.04 -3.68
N ASN A 80 7.61 -8.38 -4.84
CA ASN A 80 8.12 -7.01 -4.97
C ASN A 80 7.22 -6.16 -5.87
N VAL A 81 7.02 -4.89 -5.52
CA VAL A 81 6.31 -3.93 -6.38
C VAL A 81 7.17 -2.71 -6.64
N LEU A 82 7.38 -2.41 -7.93
CA LEU A 82 8.22 -1.30 -8.36
C LEU A 82 7.48 0.05 -8.41
N ARG A 83 6.17 0.07 -8.70
CA ARG A 83 5.39 1.31 -8.77
C ARG A 83 3.88 1.04 -8.79
N GLY A 84 3.20 1.18 -7.66
CA GLY A 84 1.78 0.85 -7.55
C GLY A 84 0.87 2.02 -7.16
N GLY A 85 -0.42 1.87 -7.44
CA GLY A 85 -1.47 2.80 -7.03
C GLY A 85 -2.78 2.09 -6.70
N MET A 86 -3.11 1.99 -5.41
CA MET A 86 -4.33 1.32 -4.94
C MET A 86 -5.39 2.34 -4.51
N ARG A 87 -6.61 2.22 -5.04
CA ARG A 87 -7.74 3.09 -4.66
C ARG A 87 -8.99 2.28 -4.36
N GLY A 88 -9.50 2.40 -3.14
CA GLY A 88 -10.80 1.84 -2.83
C GLY A 88 -11.41 2.22 -1.51
N LYS A 89 -12.58 1.67 -1.16
CA LYS A 89 -13.11 1.89 0.21
C LYS A 89 -12.24 1.14 1.21
N LYS A 90 -11.88 -0.10 0.89
CA LYS A 90 -10.91 -0.93 1.61
C LYS A 90 -9.78 -1.24 0.63
N ALA A 91 -8.61 -0.69 0.88
CA ALA A 91 -7.39 -0.95 0.14
C ALA A 91 -6.42 -1.63 1.10
N SER A 92 -5.99 -2.84 0.76
CA SER A 92 -5.05 -3.62 1.57
C SER A 92 -3.95 -4.21 0.71
N GLU A 93 -2.70 -3.99 1.10
CA GLU A 93 -1.54 -4.42 0.33
C GLU A 93 -0.52 -5.13 1.22
N LEU A 94 0.00 -6.25 0.72
CA LEU A 94 1.02 -7.06 1.37
C LEU A 94 2.19 -7.25 0.40
N ALA A 95 3.39 -6.80 0.76
CA ALA A 95 4.55 -6.93 -0.10
C ALA A 95 5.87 -7.23 0.62
N GLY A 96 6.78 -7.94 -0.04
CA GLY A 96 8.14 -8.12 0.45
C GLY A 96 8.93 -6.81 0.38
N SER A 97 8.90 -6.14 -0.77
CA SER A 97 9.47 -4.80 -0.95
C SER A 97 8.63 -3.89 -1.84
N TRP A 98 8.66 -2.58 -1.54
CA TRP A 98 7.93 -1.56 -2.29
C TRP A 98 8.78 -0.34 -2.67
N LEU A 99 8.53 0.13 -3.89
CA LEU A 99 9.04 1.36 -4.50
C LEU A 99 7.87 2.37 -4.70
N PRO A 100 8.08 3.57 -5.29
CA PRO A 100 7.14 4.67 -5.18
C PRO A 100 5.69 4.35 -5.51
N GLY A 101 4.77 4.54 -4.55
CA GLY A 101 3.35 4.40 -4.86
C GLY A 101 2.38 5.08 -3.90
N ARG A 102 1.09 4.89 -4.17
CA ARG A 102 -0.01 5.63 -3.51
C ARG A 102 -1.18 4.72 -3.19
N MET A 103 -1.55 4.63 -1.91
CA MET A 103 -2.83 4.07 -1.52
C MET A 103 -3.83 5.14 -1.08
N ARG A 104 -5.07 4.98 -1.54
CA ARG A 104 -6.18 5.89 -1.21
C ARG A 104 -7.44 5.12 -0.86
N GLY A 105 -7.99 5.36 0.33
CA GLY A 105 -9.27 4.78 0.67
C GLY A 105 -9.98 5.28 1.90
N ILE A 106 -11.06 4.61 2.31
CA ILE A 106 -11.64 4.86 3.64
C ILE A 106 -10.75 4.17 4.67
N ASN A 107 -10.43 2.90 4.43
CA ASN A 107 -9.42 2.14 5.14
C ASN A 107 -8.31 1.79 4.15
N ALA A 108 -7.11 2.29 4.40
CA ALA A 108 -5.89 1.92 3.71
C ALA A 108 -5.00 1.18 4.70
N PHE A 109 -4.54 -0.02 4.33
CA PHE A 109 -3.70 -0.87 5.16
C PHE A 109 -2.54 -1.43 4.33
N GLU A 110 -1.31 -1.22 4.78
CA GLU A 110 -0.10 -1.71 4.09
C GLU A 110 0.75 -2.54 5.06
N LEU A 111 1.25 -3.67 4.56
CA LEU A 111 2.27 -4.50 5.22
C LEU A 111 3.45 -4.69 4.26
N ALA A 112 4.63 -4.20 4.64
CA ALA A 112 5.82 -4.31 3.82
C ALA A 112 7.03 -4.84 4.61
N GLY A 113 7.85 -5.69 4.00
CA GLY A 113 9.18 -5.99 4.54
C GLY A 113 10.09 -4.76 4.49
N SER A 114 10.04 -4.01 3.38
CA SER A 114 10.74 -2.74 3.22
C SER A 114 10.01 -1.81 2.24
N GLY A 115 10.01 -0.51 2.53
CA GLY A 115 9.37 0.52 1.69
C GLY A 115 10.29 1.72 1.47
N LEU A 116 10.41 2.18 0.21
CA LEU A 116 11.29 3.30 -0.15
C LEU A 116 10.60 4.67 -0.13
N ARG A 117 9.33 4.74 -0.59
CA ARG A 117 8.58 6.01 -0.68
C ARG A 117 7.09 5.80 -0.98
N GLY A 118 6.20 6.17 -0.08
CA GLY A 118 4.77 5.92 -0.18
C GLY A 118 3.92 7.14 0.20
N GLU A 119 2.71 7.20 -0.33
CA GLU A 119 1.69 8.14 0.11
C GLU A 119 0.37 7.42 0.40
N MET A 120 0.07 7.23 1.68
CA MET A 120 -1.18 6.63 2.13
C MET A 120 -2.19 7.72 2.49
N ARG A 121 -3.41 7.64 1.95
CA ARG A 121 -4.50 8.55 2.33
C ARG A 121 -5.76 7.79 2.67
N GLY A 122 -6.34 8.05 3.84
CA GLY A 122 -7.68 7.59 4.12
C GLY A 122 -8.37 8.16 5.33
N ILE A 123 -9.51 7.59 5.72
CA ILE A 123 -10.10 7.91 7.03
C ILE A 123 -9.27 7.21 8.10
N ASN A 124 -8.99 5.93 7.89
CA ASN A 124 -8.04 5.13 8.64
C ASN A 124 -6.89 4.76 7.67
N ALA A 125 -5.69 5.20 7.98
CA ALA A 125 -4.47 4.82 7.28
C ALA A 125 -3.59 4.06 8.28
N SER A 126 -3.11 2.88 7.89
CA SER A 126 -2.33 2.00 8.74
C SER A 126 -1.19 1.36 7.96
N GLU A 127 0.03 1.46 8.48
CA GLU A 127 1.23 0.90 7.86
C GLU A 127 2.01 0.05 8.86
N LEU A 128 2.47 -1.11 8.40
CA LEU A 128 3.40 -1.97 9.13
C LEU A 128 4.59 -2.28 8.22
N ALA A 129 5.76 -1.74 8.52
CA ALA A 129 6.95 -1.88 7.69
C ALA A 129 8.16 -2.41 8.47
N GLY A 130 8.96 -3.30 7.89
CA GLY A 130 10.25 -3.65 8.50
C GLY A 130 11.19 -2.42 8.53
N ASN A 131 11.39 -1.79 7.37
CA ASN A 131 12.15 -0.55 7.22
C ASN A 131 11.40 0.39 6.25
N GLY A 132 11.13 1.64 6.66
CA GLY A 132 10.40 2.63 5.85
C GLY A 132 11.26 3.86 5.59
N LEU A 133 11.59 4.16 4.34
CA LEU A 133 12.57 5.18 3.98
C LEU A 133 11.97 6.59 3.83
N ARG A 134 10.69 6.72 3.41
CA ARG A 134 10.08 8.03 3.12
C ARG A 134 8.56 8.07 2.87
N ASP A 135 7.75 8.01 3.92
CA ASP A 135 6.28 7.91 3.76
C ASP A 135 5.50 9.13 4.26
N GLU A 136 4.43 9.49 3.51
CA GLU A 136 3.47 10.53 3.89
C GLU A 136 2.09 9.89 4.12
N MET A 137 1.72 9.72 5.39
CA MET A 137 0.39 9.23 5.76
C MET A 137 -0.57 10.37 6.12
N ARG A 138 -1.76 10.35 5.53
CA ARG A 138 -2.83 11.30 5.84
C ARG A 138 -4.13 10.61 6.15
N GLY A 139 -4.71 10.91 7.30
CA GLY A 139 -6.08 10.48 7.57
C GLY A 139 -6.76 11.11 8.77
N LYS A 140 -7.95 10.64 9.13
CA LYS A 140 -8.53 11.03 10.43
C LYS A 140 -7.79 10.28 11.54
N ASN A 141 -7.57 8.99 11.35
CA ASN A 141 -6.72 8.13 12.15
C ASN A 141 -5.56 7.65 11.27
N ALA A 142 -4.34 7.90 11.70
CA ALA A 142 -3.12 7.47 11.04
C ALA A 142 -2.31 6.66 12.07
N PHE A 143 -1.92 5.44 11.71
CA PHE A 143 -1.17 4.52 12.58
C PHE A 143 -0.01 3.90 11.81
N GLU A 144 1.21 4.00 12.33
CA GLU A 144 2.41 3.47 11.68
C GLU A 144 3.20 2.63 12.70
N LEU A 145 3.71 1.48 12.26
CA LEU A 145 4.65 0.66 13.03
C LEU A 145 5.83 0.25 12.15
N ALA A 146 7.06 0.59 12.53
CA ALA A 146 8.22 0.13 11.77
C ALA A 146 9.51 -0.13 12.57
N GLY A 147 10.42 -0.92 11.99
CA GLY A 147 11.73 -1.20 12.61
C GLY A 147 12.67 0.02 12.59
N SER A 148 12.77 0.73 11.47
CA SER A 148 13.64 1.92 11.34
C SER A 148 13.11 2.95 10.34
N TRP A 149 13.31 4.25 10.66
CA TRP A 149 12.82 5.40 9.88
C TRP A 149 13.92 6.43 9.58
N PRO A 150 14.13 6.84 8.31
CA PRO A 150 14.97 7.96 7.94
C PRO A 150 14.23 9.30 7.77
N ARG A 151 12.95 9.33 7.33
CA ARG A 151 12.26 10.60 7.01
C ARG A 151 10.76 10.49 6.64
N GLY A 152 9.84 10.65 7.58
CA GLY A 152 8.37 10.54 7.34
C GLY A 152 7.53 11.75 7.76
N GLY A 153 6.26 11.78 7.35
CA GLY A 153 5.30 12.80 7.77
C GLY A 153 3.86 12.31 7.92
N MET A 154 3.37 12.23 9.17
CA MET A 154 1.99 11.88 9.46
C MET A 154 1.09 13.08 9.73
N ARG A 155 -0.11 13.04 9.15
CA ARG A 155 -1.14 14.06 9.38
C ARG A 155 -2.50 13.44 9.66
N GLY A 156 -3.06 13.73 10.82
CA GLY A 156 -4.45 13.36 11.10
C GLY A 156 -5.10 14.00 12.30
N LYS A 157 -6.31 13.56 12.67
CA LYS A 157 -6.89 13.97 13.97
C LYS A 157 -6.22 13.20 15.09
N ASN A 158 -6.09 11.89 14.90
CA ASN A 158 -5.34 10.97 15.75
C ASN A 158 -4.18 10.42 14.92
N ALA A 159 -2.96 10.59 15.39
CA ALA A 159 -1.74 10.11 14.75
C ALA A 159 -0.93 9.33 15.80
N SER A 160 -0.58 8.09 15.49
CA SER A 160 0.15 7.21 16.39
C SER A 160 1.29 6.51 15.65
N GLU A 161 2.50 6.56 16.19
CA GLU A 161 3.70 5.97 15.59
C GLU A 161 4.44 5.11 16.61
N LEU A 162 4.91 3.94 16.18
CA LEU A 162 5.76 3.04 16.96
C LEU A 162 6.97 2.63 16.13
N ALA A 163 8.18 2.94 16.60
CA ALA A 163 9.40 2.64 15.84
C ALA A 163 10.55 2.09 16.68
N GLY A 164 11.34 1.18 16.10
CA GLY A 164 12.56 0.69 16.72
C GLY A 164 13.66 1.76 16.79
N SER A 165 13.87 2.51 15.69
CA SER A 165 14.86 3.59 15.60
C SER A 165 14.39 4.75 14.73
N TRP A 166 14.76 5.98 15.12
CA TRP A 166 14.25 7.24 14.55
C TRP A 166 15.32 8.14 13.91
N LEU A 167 14.91 8.84 12.84
CA LEU A 167 15.56 10.01 12.22
C LEU A 167 14.48 11.07 11.87
N PRO A 168 14.83 12.33 11.56
CA PRO A 168 13.90 13.47 11.64
C PRO A 168 12.62 13.37 10.78
N GLY A 169 11.46 13.51 11.44
CA GLY A 169 10.11 13.49 10.85
C GLY A 169 9.19 14.60 11.37
N ARG A 170 7.96 14.69 10.82
CA ARG A 170 6.93 15.65 11.27
C ARG A 170 5.57 14.98 11.50
N MET A 171 5.07 15.05 12.72
CA MET A 171 3.71 14.66 13.08
C MET A 171 2.80 15.87 13.26
N ARG A 172 1.60 15.82 12.66
CA ARG A 172 0.57 16.85 12.86
C ARG A 172 -0.80 16.25 13.14
N GLY A 173 -1.32 16.49 14.34
CA GLY A 173 -2.68 16.11 14.66
C GLY A 173 -3.27 16.74 15.91
N LYS A 174 -4.53 16.43 16.23
CA LYS A 174 -5.13 16.90 17.50
C LYS A 174 -4.62 16.07 18.67
N LYS A 175 -4.58 14.75 18.49
CA LYS A 175 -3.95 13.76 19.37
C LYS A 175 -2.81 13.13 18.58
N ALA A 176 -1.59 13.27 19.08
CA ALA A 176 -0.38 12.73 18.46
C ALA A 176 0.39 11.94 19.52
N SER A 177 0.75 10.69 19.25
CA SER A 177 1.45 9.82 20.18
C SER A 177 2.58 9.07 19.49
N GLU A 178 3.74 9.01 20.13
CA GLU A 178 4.94 8.37 19.58
C GLU A 178 5.62 7.47 20.60
N TRP A 179 6.12 6.32 20.16
CA TRP A 179 6.97 5.42 20.95
C TRP A 179 8.21 4.99 20.16
N ALA A 180 9.40 5.23 20.70
CA ALA A 180 10.66 4.90 20.03
C ALA A 180 11.67 4.19 20.94
N GLY A 181 12.37 3.18 20.39
CA GLY A 181 13.48 2.49 21.08
C GLY A 181 14.81 3.26 21.08
N ASN A 182 15.07 4.09 20.07
CA ASN A 182 16.26 4.97 20.00
C ASN A 182 15.93 6.24 19.19
N MET A 183 16.27 7.43 19.71
CA MET A 183 15.68 8.70 19.26
C MET A 183 16.67 9.73 18.69
N LEU A 184 16.30 10.35 17.56
CA LEU A 184 16.76 11.66 17.08
C LEU A 184 15.55 12.55 16.79
N ARG A 185 15.66 13.83 17.18
CA ARG A 185 14.61 14.86 17.34
C ARG A 185 13.49 14.88 16.28
N VAL A 186 12.23 14.87 16.75
CA VAL A 186 11.00 14.93 15.95
C VAL A 186 10.26 16.26 16.15
N GLY A 187 9.60 16.76 15.10
CA GLY A 187 8.73 17.93 15.22
C GLY A 187 7.25 17.55 15.33
N MET A 188 6.71 17.48 16.54
CA MET A 188 5.27 17.29 16.78
C MET A 188 4.51 18.63 16.79
N ARG A 189 3.33 18.70 16.15
CA ARG A 189 2.42 19.84 16.22
C ARG A 189 0.99 19.37 16.46
N GLY A 190 0.49 19.56 17.67
CA GLY A 190 -0.86 19.19 18.07
C GLY A 190 -1.32 19.80 19.38
N LYS A 191 -2.62 19.64 19.70
CA LYS A 191 -3.16 20.11 20.99
C LYS A 191 -2.77 19.17 22.13
N ASN A 192 -2.79 17.86 21.86
CA ASN A 192 -2.44 16.81 22.81
C ASN A 192 -1.35 15.96 22.15
N ALA A 193 -0.08 16.24 22.46
CA ALA A 193 1.06 15.48 21.97
C ALA A 193 1.70 14.73 23.14
N SER A 194 2.02 13.45 22.95
CA SER A 194 2.65 12.59 23.95
C SER A 194 3.79 11.81 23.31
N GLU A 195 4.97 11.85 23.91
CA GLU A 195 6.21 11.25 23.39
C GLU A 195 6.82 10.36 24.49
N LEU A 196 7.13 9.11 24.16
CA LEU A 196 7.77 8.16 25.08
C LEU A 196 8.95 7.48 24.37
N ALA A 197 10.15 7.64 24.92
CA ALA A 197 11.36 6.97 24.44
C ALA A 197 11.82 5.95 25.48
N VAL A 198 12.07 4.71 25.07
CA VAL A 198 12.72 3.72 25.92
C VAL A 198 14.15 3.57 25.42
N CYS A 199 15.10 4.29 26.03
CA CYS A 199 16.52 4.02 25.83
C CYS A 199 16.83 2.65 26.44
N CYS A 200 16.85 1.60 25.63
CA CYS A 200 17.48 0.36 26.04
C CYS A 200 19.00 0.61 26.14
N ARG A 201 19.51 0.55 27.38
CA ARG A 201 20.94 0.60 27.72
C ARG A 201 21.70 -0.57 27.12
#